data_AF-A0A7C3CZU6-F1
#
_entry.id   AF-A0A7C3CZU6-F1
#
_cell.length_a   1.000
_cell.length_b   1.000
_cell.length_c   1.000
_cell.angle_alpha   90.00
_cell.angle_beta   90.00
_cell.angle_gamma   90.00
#
_symmetry.space_group_name_H-M   'P 1'
#
loop_
_entity.id
_entity.type
_entity.pdbx_description
1 polymer ?
#
loop_
_entity_poly.entity_id
_entity_poly.type
_entity_poly.pdbx_seq_one_letter_code
_entity_poly.pdbx_strand_id
1 'polypeptide(L)' 'MRIVLDTNIVVSALIWGGVPRQLLNLGRDNRTTLFTSSLLLNELADVPWRAINSPAC' A
#
# COMPACT_ATOMS: atom_id res chain seq x y z
N MET A 1 8.54 6.96 -16.21
CA MET A 1 8.72 7.71 -14.95
C MET A 1 8.81 6.71 -13.81
N ARG A 2 9.76 6.85 -12.88
CA ARG A 2 9.90 5.95 -11.71
C ARG A 2 9.28 6.61 -10.49
N ILE A 3 8.39 5.89 -9.81
CA ILE A 3 7.70 6.37 -8.62
C ILE A 3 7.97 5.38 -7.50
N VAL A 4 8.49 5.87 -6.37
CA VAL A 4 8.65 5.09 -5.15
C VAL A 4 7.41 5.35 -4.31
N LEU A 5 6.63 4.29 -4.05
CA LEU A 5 5.46 4.37 -3.19
C LEU A 5 5.88 4.03 -1.76
N ASP A 6 5.55 4.91 -0.84
CA ASP A 6 5.65 4.64 0.60
C ASP A 6 4.65 3.53 0.99
N THR A 7 5.00 2.74 2.01
CA THR A 7 4.13 1.68 2.54
C THR A 7 2.74 2.20 2.83
N ASN A 8 2.60 3.36 3.46
CA ASN A 8 1.30 3.92 3.81
C ASN A 8 0.44 4.20 2.57
N ILE A 9 1.04 4.56 1.44
CA ILE A 9 0.31 4.78 0.19
C ILE A 9 -0.15 3.44 -0.39
N VAL A 10 0.67 2.40 -0.34
CA VAL A 10 0.28 1.05 -0.78
C VAL A 10 -0.84 0.50 0.10
N VAL A 11 -0.72 0.63 1.43
CA VAL A 11 -1.77 0.24 2.40
C VAL A 11 -3.07 1.00 2.15
N SER A 12 -2.98 2.32 1.98
CA SER A 12 -4.14 3.16 1.71
C SER A 12 -4.85 2.74 0.43
N ALA A 13 -4.09 2.39 -0.61
CA ALA A 13 -4.62 1.92 -1.89
C ALA A 13 -5.28 0.53 -1.80
N LEU A 14 -4.77 -0.35 -0.93
CA LEU A 14 -5.31 -1.69 -0.70
C LEU A 14 -6.57 -1.66 0.17
N ILE A 15 -6.58 -0.89 1.26
CA ILE A 15 -7.65 -0.88 2.27
C ILE A 15 -8.76 0.13 1.96
N TRP A 16 -8.41 1.39 1.67
CA TRP A 16 -9.40 2.47 1.52
C TRP A 16 -9.70 2.86 0.07
N GLY A 17 -8.75 2.66 -0.84
CA GLY A 17 -8.92 3.03 -2.25
C GLY A 17 -8.60 4.52 -2.52
N GLY A 18 -9.27 5.14 -3.51
CA GLY A 18 -9.10 6.57 -3.84
C GLY A 18 -7.85 6.90 -4.70
N VAL A 19 -7.27 8.10 -4.51
CA VAL A 19 -6.06 8.55 -5.24
C VAL A 19 -4.89 7.54 -5.14
N PRO A 20 -4.64 6.89 -3.99
CA PRO A 20 -3.66 5.80 -3.89
C PRO A 20 -3.95 4.60 -4.81
N ARG A 21 -5.23 4.25 -5.02
CA ARG A 21 -5.65 3.18 -5.94
C ARG A 21 -5.37 3.55 -7.39
N GLN A 22 -5.54 4.82 -7.75
CA GLN A 22 -5.23 5.32 -9.09
C GLN A 22 -3.72 5.23 -9.38
N LEU A 23 -2.88 5.50 -8.38
CA LEU A 23 -1.42 5.31 -8.48
C LEU A 23 -1.04 3.83 -8.70
N LEU A 24 -1.69 2.89 -8.01
CA LEU A 24 -1.51 1.46 -8.27
C LEU A 24 -1.95 1.06 -9.68
N ASN A 25 -3.06 1.61 -10.16
CA ASN A 25 -3.56 1.33 -11.52
C ASN A 25 -2.61 1.86 -12.60
N LEU A 26 -2.00 3.04 -12.41
CA LEU A 26 -0.97 3.55 -13.31
C LEU A 26 0.25 2.60 -13.41
N GLY A 27 0.60 1.95 -12.29
CA GLY A 27 1.62 0.90 -12.29
C GLY A 27 1.19 -0.36 -13.05
N ARG A 28 -0.07 -0.78 -12.87
CA ARG A 28 -0.67 -1.92 -13.60
C ARG A 28 -0.75 -1.69 -15.10
N ASP A 29 -1.05 -0.47 -15.52
CA ASP A 29 -1.16 -0.07 -16.93
C ASP A 29 0.24 0.15 -17.59
N ASN A 30 1.33 -0.27 -16.93
CA ASN A 30 2.72 -0.05 -17.34
C ASN A 30 3.09 1.42 -17.58
N ARG A 31 2.32 2.37 -17.06
CA ARG A 31 2.61 3.81 -17.19
C ARG A 31 3.73 4.22 -16.24
N THR A 32 3.90 3.49 -15.14
CA THR A 32 4.94 3.73 -14.12
C THR A 32 5.47 2.42 -13.55
N THR A 33 6.76 2.38 -13.21
CA THR A 33 7.34 1.24 -12.50
C THR A 33 7.25 1.51 -11.01
N LEU A 34 6.57 0.62 -10.28
CA LEU A 34 6.41 0.69 -8.83
C LEU A 34 7.49 -0.14 -8.14
N PHE A 35 8.10 0.42 -7.11
CA PHE A 35 9.08 -0.26 -6.27
C PHE A 35 8.58 -0.31 -4.83
N THR A 36 8.78 -1.44 -4.18
CA THR A 36 8.58 -1.63 -2.74
C THR A 36 9.68 -2.53 -2.20
N SER A 37 9.94 -2.47 -0.89
CA SER A 37 10.91 -3.31 -0.21
C SER A 37 10.23 -4.52 0.43
N SER A 38 10.88 -5.68 0.40
CA SER A 38 10.42 -6.86 1.12
C SER A 38 10.28 -6.62 2.63
N LEU A 39 11.12 -5.75 3.20
CA LEU A 39 11.03 -5.33 4.61
C LEU A 39 9.71 -4.59 4.91
N LEU A 40 9.31 -3.69 4.01
CA LEU A 40 8.08 -2.90 4.12
C LEU A 40 6.82 -3.75 3.89
N LEU A 41 6.89 -4.74 2.99
CA LEU A 41 5.85 -5.76 2.82
C LEU A 41 5.71 -6.64 4.06
N ASN A 42 6.82 -6.94 4.75
CA ASN A 42 6.80 -7.77 5.94
C ASN A 42 6.21 -7.03 7.15
N GLU A 43 6.52 -5.73 7.32
CA GLU A 43 5.84 -4.88 8.30
C GLU A 43 4.34 -4.80 8.01
N LEU A 44 3.93 -4.67 6.74
CA LEU A 44 2.51 -4.69 6.38
C LEU A 44 1.85 -6.04 6.66
N ALA A 45 2.56 -7.16 6.54
CA ALA A 45 2.05 -8.48 6.90
C ALA A 45 1.89 -8.67 8.42
N ASP A 46 2.65 -7.93 9.24
CA ASP A 46 2.49 -7.90 10.69
C ASP A 46 1.35 -6.98 11.17
N VAL A 47 0.93 -6.02 10.34
CA VAL A 47 -0.12 -5.05 10.67
C VAL A 47 -1.58 -5.59 10.70
N PRO A 48 -2.03 -6.68 10.04
CA PRO A 48 -3.46 -6.89 9.81
C PRO A 48 -4.18 -7.82 10.81
N TRP A 49 -3.73 -7.96 12.06
CA TRP A 49 -4.55 -8.64 13.09
C TRP A 49 -4.95 -7.77 14.27
N ARG A 50 -4.07 -6.86 14.73
CA ARG A 50 -4.38 -6.00 15.88
C ARG A 50 -5.27 -4.82 15.52
N ALA A 51 -5.02 -4.16 14.38
CA ALA A 51 -5.78 -2.97 13.99
C ALA A 51 -7.24 -3.28 13.61
N ILE A 52 -7.53 -4.52 13.18
CA ILE A 52 -8.89 -4.95 12.77
C ILE A 52 -9.70 -5.48 13.97
N ASN A 53 -9.04 -5.99 15.03
CA ASN A 53 -9.69 -6.58 16.21
C ASN A 53 -9.55 -5.75 17.49
N SER A 54 -8.99 -4.54 17.44
CA SER A 54 -9.04 -3.63 18.59
C SER A 54 -10.43 -2.98 18.64
N PRO A 55 -11.28 -3.30 19.65
CA PRO A 55 -12.36 -2.38 19.99
C PRO A 55 -11.68 -1.06 20.35
N ALA A 56 -12.17 0.04 19.79
CA ALA A 56 -11.76 1.37 20.21
C ALA A 56 -11.79 1.44 21.75
N CYS A 57 -10.65 1.74 22.36
CA CYS A 57 -10.60 2.25 23.72
C CYS A 57 -11.10 3.70 23.70
#